data_AF-A0A9Q8RN01-F1
#
_entry.id   AF-A0A9Q8RN01-F1
#
_cell.length_a   1.000
_cell.length_b   1.000
_cell.length_c   1.000
_cell.angle_alpha   90.00
_cell.angle_beta   90.00
_cell.angle_gamma   90.00
#
_symmetry.space_group_name_H-M   'P 1'
#
loop_
_entity.id
_entity.type
_entity.pdbx_description
1 polymer ?
#
loop_
_entity_poly.entity_id
_entity_poly.type
_entity_poly.pdbx_seq_one_letter_code
_entity_poly.pdbx_strand_id
1 'polypeptide(L)'
;MSKWYDPAELEDFLGSLPKFRMKLQLASEYKNRQEKVPKELRYMILIQRLYLQKKVLLRRNEWMKGEFKSIFSEKIQLESEFKTLEKLLKEMRNENANLICG
;
A
#
# COMPACT_ATOMS: atom_id res chain seq x y z
N MET A 1 8.22 -8.26 -9.06
CA MET A 1 7.39 -7.31 -8.29
C MET A 1 5.94 -7.55 -8.65
N SER A 2 5.16 -8.15 -7.75
CA SER A 2 3.75 -8.45 -8.00
C SER A 2 2.98 -7.14 -8.13
N LYS A 3 2.35 -6.91 -9.28
CA LYS A 3 1.48 -5.75 -9.54
C LYS A 3 0.18 -5.95 -8.75
N TRP A 4 0.20 -5.67 -7.45
CA TRP A 4 -0.95 -5.92 -6.55
C TRP A 4 -2.03 -4.83 -6.58
N TYR A 5 -1.94 -3.89 -7.53
CA TYR A 5 -2.79 -2.71 -7.56
C TYR A 5 -3.08 -2.29 -8.99
N ASP A 6 -4.05 -2.95 -9.62
CA ASP A 6 -4.74 -2.39 -10.77
C ASP A 6 -5.97 -1.59 -10.28
N PRO A 7 -6.00 -0.26 -10.47
CA PRO A 7 -7.21 0.53 -10.25
C PRO A 7 -8.46 -0.04 -10.95
N ALA A 8 -8.29 -0.75 -12.07
CA ALA A 8 -9.37 -1.43 -12.78
C ALA A 8 -9.93 -2.64 -12.02
N GLU A 9 -9.07 -3.49 -11.42
CA GLU A 9 -9.52 -4.61 -10.57
C GLU A 9 -10.29 -4.11 -9.34
N LEU A 10 -9.90 -2.96 -8.82
CA LEU A 10 -10.60 -2.32 -7.72
C LEU A 10 -11.97 -1.78 -8.18
N GLU A 11 -12.05 -1.10 -9.33
CA GLU A 11 -13.35 -0.72 -9.91
C GLU A 11 -14.24 -1.93 -10.19
N ASP A 12 -13.70 -3.08 -10.59
CA ASP A 12 -14.43 -4.34 -10.76
C ASP A 12 -14.91 -4.92 -9.42
N PHE A 13 -14.04 -4.95 -8.40
CA PHE A 13 -14.40 -5.37 -7.04
C PHE A 13 -15.42 -4.43 -6.39
N LEU A 14 -15.46 -3.18 -6.81
CA LEU A 14 -16.37 -2.15 -6.30
C LEU A 14 -17.68 -2.07 -7.09
N GLY A 15 -17.61 -2.34 -8.39
CA GLY A 15 -18.74 -2.64 -9.24
C GLY A 15 -19.53 -3.81 -8.67
N SER A 16 -18.89 -4.81 -8.05
CA SER A 16 -19.53 -5.95 -7.38
C SER A 16 -20.62 -5.61 -6.34
N LEU A 17 -20.67 -4.38 -5.80
CA LEU A 17 -21.75 -3.97 -4.89
C LEU A 17 -23.06 -3.77 -5.68
N PRO A 18 -24.05 -4.67 -5.58
CA PRO A 18 -25.23 -4.65 -6.45
C PRO A 18 -26.01 -3.33 -6.36
N LYS A 19 -26.08 -2.77 -5.14
CA LYS A 19 -26.72 -1.48 -4.86
C LYS A 19 -26.02 -0.28 -5.48
N PHE A 20 -24.70 -0.34 -5.71
CA PHE A 20 -23.96 0.74 -6.35
C PHE A 20 -24.05 0.62 -7.88
N ARG A 21 -23.93 -0.62 -8.40
CA ARG A 21 -24.17 -0.95 -9.81
C ARG A 21 -25.54 -0.44 -10.28
N MET A 22 -26.60 -0.72 -9.51
CA MET A 22 -27.96 -0.26 -9.83
C MET A 22 -28.08 1.26 -9.88
N LYS A 23 -27.42 1.99 -8.97
CA LYS A 23 -27.45 3.47 -8.96
C LYS A 23 -26.66 4.07 -10.12
N LEU A 24 -25.53 3.48 -10.49
CA LEU A 24 -24.75 3.88 -11.66
C LEU A 24 -25.52 3.62 -12.95
N GLN A 25 -26.19 2.46 -13.05
CA GLN A 25 -27.07 2.14 -14.17
C GLN A 25 -28.20 3.16 -14.29
N LEU A 26 -28.89 3.47 -13.19
CA LEU A 26 -29.93 4.48 -13.17
C LEU A 26 -29.41 5.85 -13.64
N ALA A 27 -28.24 6.28 -13.17
CA ALA A 27 -27.62 7.52 -13.64
C ALA A 27 -27.26 7.48 -15.14
N SER A 28 -26.87 6.31 -15.65
CA SER A 28 -26.64 6.09 -17.08
C SER A 28 -27.92 6.17 -17.89
N GLU A 29 -29.05 5.67 -17.37
CA GLU A 29 -30.35 5.76 -18.04
C GLU A 29 -30.79 7.22 -18.20
N TYR A 30 -30.65 8.05 -17.16
CA TYR A 30 -30.88 9.50 -17.27
C TYR A 30 -30.00 10.14 -18.35
N LYS A 31 -28.71 9.79 -18.38
CA LYS A 31 -27.76 10.29 -19.39
C LYS A 31 -28.17 9.87 -20.81
N ASN A 32 -28.60 8.63 -20.99
CA ASN A 32 -29.05 8.09 -22.28
C ASN A 32 -30.32 8.76 -22.78
N ARG A 33 -31.21 9.16 -21.87
CA ARG A 33 -32.42 9.95 -22.16
C ARG A 33 -32.13 11.45 -22.34
N GLN A 34 -30.86 11.88 -22.24
CA GLN A 34 -30.45 13.28 -22.21
C GLN A 34 -31.14 14.09 -21.08
N GLU A 35 -31.59 13.41 -20.04
CA GLU A 35 -32.21 14.00 -18.88
C GLU A 35 -31.16 14.37 -17.83
N LYS A 36 -31.48 15.37 -17.02
CA LYS A 36 -30.62 15.77 -15.90
C LYS A 36 -30.73 14.74 -14.77
N VAL A 37 -29.60 14.13 -14.41
CA VAL A 37 -29.53 13.20 -13.28
C VAL A 37 -30.00 13.90 -11.98
N PRO A 38 -30.95 13.31 -11.22
CA PRO A 38 -31.42 13.85 -9.95
C PRO A 38 -30.27 14.17 -8.99
N LYS A 39 -30.43 15.25 -8.21
CA LYS A 39 -29.36 15.75 -7.32
C LYS A 39 -29.02 14.74 -6.23
N GLU A 40 -30.05 14.08 -5.70
CA GLU A 40 -29.98 13.04 -4.68
C GLU A 40 -29.19 11.83 -5.19
N LEU A 41 -29.48 11.40 -6.42
CA LEU A 41 -28.78 10.29 -7.07
C LEU A 41 -27.29 10.62 -7.26
N ARG A 42 -26.97 11.85 -7.71
CA ARG A 42 -25.58 12.32 -7.83
C ARG A 42 -24.85 12.31 -6.50
N TYR A 43 -25.49 12.78 -5.42
CA TYR A 43 -24.89 12.75 -4.09
C TYR A 43 -24.71 11.32 -3.56
N MET A 44 -25.67 10.44 -3.75
CA MET A 44 -25.53 9.04 -3.34
C MET A 44 -24.33 8.37 -4.03
N ILE A 45 -24.17 8.60 -5.33
CA ILE A 45 -23.03 8.08 -6.09
C ILE A 45 -21.72 8.67 -5.57
N LEU A 46 -21.66 9.99 -5.32
CA LEU A 46 -20.48 10.65 -4.79
C LEU A 46 -20.09 10.12 -3.41
N ILE A 47 -21.04 10.03 -2.48
CA ILE A 47 -20.82 9.53 -1.12
C ILE A 47 -20.29 8.09 -1.17
N GLN A 48 -20.89 7.25 -2.01
CA GLN A 48 -20.42 5.87 -2.19
C GLN A 48 -19.00 5.84 -2.73
N ARG A 49 -18.66 6.64 -3.75
CA ARG A 49 -17.28 6.75 -4.26
C ARG A 49 -16.29 7.17 -3.16
N LEU A 50 -16.61 8.20 -2.38
CA LEU A 50 -15.76 8.68 -1.28
C LEU A 50 -15.55 7.61 -0.19
N TYR A 51 -16.61 6.89 0.19
CA TYR A 51 -16.51 5.81 1.15
C TYR A 51 -15.59 4.68 0.67
N LEU A 52 -15.63 4.39 -0.63
CA LEU A 52 -14.78 3.37 -1.23
C LEU A 52 -13.32 3.82 -1.29
N GLN A 53 -13.07 5.06 -1.74
CA GLN A 53 -11.72 5.66 -1.70
C GLN A 53 -11.12 5.59 -0.29
N LYS A 54 -11.93 5.90 0.74
CA LYS A 54 -11.49 5.78 2.14
C LYS A 54 -11.05 4.35 2.49
N LYS A 55 -11.85 3.33 2.15
CA LYS A 55 -11.51 1.92 2.45
C LYS A 55 -10.20 1.50 1.80
N VAL A 56 -9.97 1.94 0.57
CA VAL A 56 -8.78 1.64 -0.21
C VAL A 56 -7.55 2.27 0.43
N LEU A 57 -7.64 3.55 0.78
CA LEU A 57 -6.58 4.27 1.46
C LEU A 57 -6.25 3.63 2.83
N LEU A 58 -7.26 3.17 3.57
CA LEU A 58 -7.06 2.46 4.83
C LEU A 58 -6.28 1.15 4.64
N ARG A 59 -6.70 0.30 3.69
CA ARG A 59 -5.97 -0.96 3.38
C ARG A 59 -4.54 -0.68 2.94
N ARG A 60 -4.34 0.32 2.08
CA ARG A 60 -3.00 0.73 1.65
C ARG A 60 -2.14 1.18 2.83
N ASN A 61 -2.72 1.94 3.76
CA ASN A 61 -2.02 2.38 4.96
C ASN A 61 -1.63 1.20 5.87
N GLU A 62 -2.54 0.24 6.08
CA GLU A 62 -2.25 -0.99 6.84
C GLU A 62 -1.13 -1.80 6.21
N TRP A 63 -1.17 -1.98 4.89
CA TRP A 63 -0.11 -2.66 4.15
C TRP A 63 1.24 -1.93 4.27
N MET A 64 1.27 -0.61 4.04
CA MET A 64 2.49 0.19 4.17
C MET A 64 3.07 0.10 5.59
N LYS A 65 2.24 0.07 6.64
CA LYS A 65 2.72 -0.15 8.01
C LYS A 65 3.43 -1.50 8.16
N GLY A 66 2.92 -2.55 7.53
CA GLY A 66 3.55 -3.87 7.49
C GLY A 66 4.91 -3.85 6.78
N GLU A 67 4.95 -3.25 5.60
CA GLU A 67 6.20 -3.08 4.82
C GLU A 67 7.25 -2.28 5.62
N PHE A 68 6.86 -1.13 6.19
CA PHE A 68 7.77 -0.34 7.02
C PHE A 68 8.29 -1.15 8.20
N LYS A 69 7.44 -1.91 8.88
CA LYS A 69 7.88 -2.77 9.99
C LYS A 69 8.92 -3.80 9.52
N SER A 70 8.71 -4.43 8.36
CA SER A 70 9.66 -5.37 7.77
C SER A 70 11.00 -4.69 7.45
N ILE A 71 10.97 -3.55 6.77
CA ILE A 71 12.17 -2.78 6.40
C ILE A 71 12.95 -2.35 7.66
N PHE A 72 12.25 -1.88 8.70
CA PHE A 72 12.90 -1.49 9.95
C PHE A 72 13.53 -2.69 10.68
N SER A 73 12.86 -3.84 10.68
CA SER A 73 13.43 -5.07 11.25
C SER A 73 14.70 -5.51 10.50
N GLU A 74 14.68 -5.49 9.18
CA GLU A 74 15.84 -5.82 8.34
C GLU A 74 16.99 -4.82 8.57
N LYS A 75 16.69 -3.52 8.66
CA LYS A 75 17.68 -2.49 9.00
C LYS A 75 18.38 -2.79 10.32
N ILE A 76 17.61 -3.11 11.37
CA ILE A 76 18.16 -3.42 12.70
C ILE A 76 19.06 -4.65 12.64
N GLN A 77 18.65 -5.67 11.90
CA GLN A 77 19.45 -6.88 11.71
C GLN A 77 20.79 -6.55 11.03
N LEU A 78 20.76 -5.82 9.91
CA LEU A 78 21.96 -5.39 9.20
C LEU A 78 22.89 -4.54 10.06
N GLU A 79 22.34 -3.62 10.86
CA GLU A 79 23.14 -2.82 11.81
C GLU A 79 23.85 -3.69 12.86
N SER A 80 23.22 -4.78 13.31
CA SER A 80 23.82 -5.71 14.27
C SER A 80 24.92 -6.58 13.65
N GLU A 81 24.69 -7.06 12.43
CA GLU A 81 25.68 -7.82 11.66
C GLU A 81 26.91 -6.96 11.35
N PHE A 82 26.69 -5.70 10.95
CA PHE A 82 27.76 -4.75 10.69
C PHE A 82 28.63 -4.49 11.93
N LYS A 83 28.03 -4.26 13.10
CA LYS A 83 28.78 -4.11 14.36
C LYS A 83 29.62 -5.34 14.70
N THR A 84 29.09 -6.53 14.42
CA THR A 84 29.80 -7.79 14.66
C THR A 84 31.02 -7.90 13.76
N LEU A 85 30.86 -7.58 12.47
CA LEU A 85 31.94 -7.57 11.49
C LEU A 85 33.02 -6.52 11.82
N GLU A 86 32.63 -5.32 12.25
CA GLU A 86 33.59 -4.29 12.69
C GLU A 86 34.45 -4.77 13.87
N LYS A 87 33.83 -5.47 14.83
CA LYS A 87 34.54 -6.03 15.97
C LYS A 87 35.56 -7.10 15.53
N LEU A 88 35.13 -8.05 14.69
CA LEU A 88 35.99 -9.09 14.14
C LEU A 88 37.16 -8.51 13.35
N LEU A 89 36.91 -7.48 12.53
CA LEU A 89 37.94 -6.81 11.75
C LEU A 89 38.97 -6.13 12.65
N LYS A 90 38.54 -5.52 13.77
CA LYS A 90 39.43 -4.92 14.76
C LYS A 90 40.28 -5.98 15.46
N GLU A 91 39.69 -7.12 15.82
CA GLU A 91 40.40 -8.25 16.43
C GLU A 91 41.49 -8.79 15.48
N MET A 92 41.15 -9.08 14.22
CA MET A 92 42.13 -9.53 13.22
C MET A 92 43.25 -8.52 12.99
N ARG A 93 42.95 -7.21 12.99
CA ARG A 93 43.98 -6.17 12.86
C ARG A 93 44.95 -6.17 14.04
N ASN A 94 44.44 -6.36 15.26
CA ASN A 94 45.28 -6.42 16.46
C ASN A 94 46.15 -7.68 16.46
N GLU A 95 45.59 -8.83 16.08
CA GLU A 95 46.34 -10.10 15.95
C GLU A 95 47.46 -9.98 14.92
N ASN A 96 47.19 -9.43 13.74
CA ASN A 96 48.21 -9.20 12.73
C ASN A 96 49.31 -8.23 13.22
N ALA A 97 48.94 -7.16 13.93
CA ALA A 97 49.94 -6.25 14.49
C ALA A 97 50.85 -6.96 15.51
N ASN A 98 50.30 -7.84 16.34
CA ASN A 98 51.08 -8.63 17.29
C ASN A 98 52.00 -9.64 16.59
N LEU A 99 51.58 -10.23 15.47
CA LEU A 99 52.40 -11.16 14.67
C LEU A 99 53.54 -10.47 13.91
N ILE A 100 53.40 -9.19 13.57
CA ILE A 100 54.43 -8.42 12.85
C ILE A 100 55.45 -7.79 13.82
N CYS A 101 55.02 -7.45 15.04
CA CYS A 101 55.85 -6.77 16.04
C CYS A 101 56.43 -7.69 17.13
N GLY A 102 56.07 -8.98 17.16
CA GLY A 102 56.65 -10.00 18.03
C GLY A 102 57.71 -10.83 17.32
#